data_AF-A0A1F3VUM1-F1
#
_entry.id   AF-A0A1F3VUM1-F1
#
_cell.length_a   1.000
_cell.length_b   1.000
_cell.length_c   1.000
_cell.angle_alpha   90.00
_cell.angle_beta   90.00
_cell.angle_gamma   90.00
#
_symmetry.space_group_name_H-M   'P 1'
#
loop_
_entity.id
_entity.type
_entity.pdbx_description
1 polymer ?
#
loop_
_entity_poly.entity_id
_entity_poly.type
_entity_poly.pdbx_seq_one_letter_code
_entity_poly.pdbx_strand_id
1 'polypeptide(L)'
;MKNKEVNTRSDLQIVPKTEIQKTVEGHRTAAAYYEAAAKSHLEAAAHLMNDQNDKASQSTMQAYGHSKLAIEAQKEYVKRHTLKG
;
A
#
# COMPACT_ATOMS: atom_id res chain seq x y z
N MET A 1 46.77 9.18 24.47
CA MET A 1 45.62 8.63 23.74
C MET A 1 44.49 8.35 24.72
N LYS A 2 43.35 9.04 24.59
CA LYS A 2 42.08 8.67 25.21
C LYS A 2 41.01 8.87 24.15
N ASN A 3 40.51 7.76 23.64
CA ASN A 3 39.45 7.69 22.64
C ASN A 3 38.16 8.19 23.29
N LYS A 4 37.56 9.26 22.76
CA LYS A 4 36.18 9.63 23.10
C LYS A 4 35.30 9.26 21.93
N GLU A 5 34.38 8.37 22.24
CA GLU A 5 33.42 7.73 21.35
C GLU A 5 32.62 8.77 20.57
N VAL A 6 32.64 8.62 19.25
CA VAL A 6 31.77 9.38 18.35
C VAL A 6 30.36 8.85 18.55
N ASN A 7 29.55 9.62 19.26
CA ASN A 7 28.14 9.37 19.50
C ASN A 7 27.37 9.50 18.17
N THR A 8 27.22 8.38 17.47
CA THR A 8 26.31 8.21 16.34
C THR A 8 24.87 8.21 16.84
N ARG A 9 24.32 9.40 17.06
CA ARG A 9 22.86 9.62 16.98
C ARG A 9 22.58 10.39 15.71
N SER A 10 22.48 9.62 14.64
CA SER A 10 21.92 10.03 13.36
C SER A 10 20.60 10.77 13.59
N ASP A 11 20.59 12.01 13.14
CA ASP A 11 19.46 12.88 12.83
C ASP A 11 18.09 12.16 12.81
N LEU A 12 17.38 12.21 13.94
CA LEU A 12 15.94 12.07 13.94
C LEU A 12 15.37 13.30 13.24
N GLN A 13 15.28 13.23 11.91
CA GLN A 13 14.51 14.17 11.11
C GLN A 13 13.10 14.23 11.71
N ILE A 14 12.77 15.32 12.39
CA ILE A 14 11.43 15.57 12.92
C ILE A 14 10.53 15.81 11.71
N VAL A 15 9.94 14.72 11.20
CA VAL A 15 8.96 14.78 10.12
C VAL A 15 7.74 15.52 10.68
N PRO A 16 7.24 16.60 10.04
CA PRO A 16 6.08 17.31 10.50
C PRO A 16 4.90 16.35 10.74
N LYS A 17 4.16 16.55 11.84
CA LYS A 17 3.00 15.69 12.21
C LYS A 17 1.98 15.55 11.07
N THR A 18 1.85 16.57 10.23
CA THR A 18 0.99 16.59 9.04
C THR A 18 1.46 15.64 7.93
N GLU A 19 2.76 15.41 7.79
CA GLU A 19 3.32 14.44 6.84
C GLU A 19 3.11 13.00 7.34
N ILE A 20 3.29 12.77 8.65
CA ILE A 20 2.99 11.47 9.27
C ILE A 20 1.51 11.11 9.09
N GLN A 21 0.60 12.07 9.26
CA GLN A 21 -0.83 11.85 9.05
C GLN A 21 -1.15 11.43 7.60
N LYS A 22 -0.59 12.11 6.60
CA LYS A 22 -0.75 11.75 5.19
C LYS A 22 -0.22 10.35 4.88
N THR A 23 0.90 9.98 5.48
CA THR A 23 1.45 8.61 5.37
C THR A 23 0.50 7.57 5.96
N VAL A 24 -0.04 7.82 7.15
CA VAL A 24 -1.03 6.93 7.78
C VAL A 24 -2.28 6.79 6.91
N GLU A 25 -2.79 7.89 6.35
CA GLU A 25 -3.93 7.89 5.44
C GLU A 25 -3.65 7.12 4.14
N GLY A 26 -2.44 7.25 3.57
CA GLY A 26 -2.01 6.50 2.39
C GLY A 26 -2.01 4.99 2.64
N HIS A 27 -1.46 4.54 3.77
CA HIS A 27 -1.50 3.12 4.15
C HIS A 27 -2.93 2.61 4.38
N ARG A 28 -3.78 3.38 5.06
CA ARG A 28 -5.19 3.00 5.25
C ARG A 28 -5.93 2.88 3.92
N THR A 29 -5.68 3.81 3.00
CA THR A 29 -6.29 3.81 1.67
C THR A 29 -5.82 2.61 0.85
N ALA A 30 -4.51 2.31 0.85
CA ALA A 30 -3.98 1.13 0.19
C ALA A 30 -4.58 -0.16 0.77
N ALA A 31 -4.68 -0.27 2.11
CA ALA A 31 -5.28 -1.42 2.78
C ALA A 31 -6.75 -1.62 2.38
N ALA A 32 -7.54 -0.54 2.31
CA ALA A 32 -8.93 -0.62 1.87
C ALA A 32 -9.07 -1.14 0.42
N TYR A 33 -8.19 -0.71 -0.49
CA TYR A 33 -8.18 -1.22 -1.85
C TYR A 33 -7.73 -2.68 -1.93
N TYR A 34 -6.74 -3.10 -1.13
CA TYR A 34 -6.35 -4.52 -1.07
C TYR A 34 -7.48 -5.40 -0.52
N GLU A 35 -8.22 -4.92 0.48
CA GLU A 35 -9.38 -5.64 1.01
C GLU A 35 -10.47 -5.80 -0.06
N ALA A 36 -10.76 -4.73 -0.82
CA ALA A 36 -11.71 -4.78 -1.93
C ALA A 36 -11.24 -5.74 -3.02
N ALA A 37 -9.95 -5.72 -3.38
CA ALA A 37 -9.38 -6.65 -4.35
C ALA A 37 -9.51 -8.12 -3.90
N ALA A 38 -9.24 -8.39 -2.63
CA ALA A 38 -9.39 -9.73 -2.05
C ALA A 38 -10.84 -10.22 -2.14
N LYS A 39 -11.82 -9.37 -1.80
CA LYS A 39 -13.25 -9.71 -1.93
C LYS A 39 -13.62 -10.05 -3.37
N SER A 40 -13.21 -9.24 -4.35
CA SER A 40 -13.50 -9.52 -5.76
C SER A 40 -12.81 -10.81 -6.27
N HIS A 41 -11.60 -11.13 -5.78
CA HIS A 41 -10.99 -12.44 -6.09
C HIS A 41 -11.76 -13.62 -5.52
N LEU A 42 -12.30 -13.50 -4.29
CA LEU A 42 -13.14 -14.53 -3.70
C LEU A 42 -14.46 -14.71 -4.47
N GLU A 43 -15.09 -13.60 -4.90
CA GLU A 43 -16.27 -13.64 -5.77
C GLU A 43 -15.97 -14.31 -7.12
N ALA A 44 -14.82 -13.99 -7.74
CA ALA A 44 -14.40 -14.62 -8.98
C ALA A 44 -14.25 -16.15 -8.81
N ALA A 45 -13.64 -16.60 -7.71
CA ALA A 45 -13.53 -18.02 -7.39
C ALA A 45 -14.91 -18.67 -7.20
N ALA A 46 -15.82 -18.01 -6.48
CA ALA A 46 -17.18 -18.50 -6.30
C ALA A 46 -17.95 -18.59 -7.64
N HIS A 47 -17.78 -17.62 -8.53
CA HIS A 47 -18.38 -17.65 -9.87
C HIS A 47 -17.81 -18.81 -10.72
N LEU A 48 -16.50 -19.06 -10.67
CA LEU A 48 -15.87 -20.20 -11.36
C LEU A 48 -16.41 -21.54 -10.86
N MET A 49 -16.60 -21.70 -9.55
CA MET A 49 -17.17 -22.92 -8.96
C MET A 49 -18.61 -23.19 -9.42
N ASN A 50 -19.31 -22.18 -9.95
CA ASN A 50 -20.67 -22.28 -10.45
C ASN A 50 -20.76 -22.20 -11.99
N ASP A 51 -19.65 -22.38 -12.71
CA ASP A 51 -19.55 -22.28 -14.17
C ASP A 51 -19.98 -20.90 -14.75
N GLN A 52 -19.93 -19.85 -13.93
CA GLN A 52 -20.30 -18.47 -14.29
C GLN A 52 -19.08 -17.69 -14.81
N ASN A 53 -18.51 -18.15 -15.93
CA ASN A 53 -17.23 -17.64 -16.46
C ASN A 53 -17.22 -16.12 -16.74
N ASP A 54 -18.30 -15.58 -17.29
CA ASP A 54 -18.40 -14.14 -17.58
C ASP A 54 -18.33 -13.29 -16.30
N LYS A 55 -19.03 -13.73 -15.24
CA LYS A 55 -19.01 -13.04 -13.95
C LYS A 55 -17.67 -13.20 -13.25
N ALA A 56 -17.05 -14.37 -13.35
CA ALA A 56 -15.70 -14.58 -12.84
C ALA A 56 -14.68 -13.63 -13.49
N SER A 57 -14.78 -13.43 -14.81
CA SER A 57 -13.95 -12.49 -15.56
C SER A 57 -14.17 -11.05 -15.09
N GLN A 58 -15.44 -10.63 -14.93
CA GLN A 58 -15.77 -9.30 -14.40
C GLN A 58 -15.21 -9.07 -13.00
N SER A 59 -15.42 -10.00 -12.07
CA SER A 59 -14.86 -9.91 -10.71
C SER A 59 -13.33 -9.89 -10.71
N THR A 60 -12.67 -10.62 -11.62
CA THR A 60 -11.21 -10.57 -11.78
C THR A 60 -10.74 -9.19 -12.24
N MET A 61 -11.44 -8.56 -13.19
CA MET A 61 -11.13 -7.20 -13.62
C MET A 61 -11.29 -6.18 -12.49
N GLN A 62 -12.34 -6.33 -11.66
CA GLN A 62 -12.53 -5.48 -10.49
C GLN A 62 -11.38 -5.63 -9.49
N ALA A 63 -10.99 -6.88 -9.19
CA ALA A 63 -9.87 -7.15 -8.29
C ALA A 63 -8.55 -6.53 -8.78
N TYR A 64 -8.29 -6.63 -10.08
CA TYR A 64 -7.14 -5.99 -10.71
C TYR A 64 -7.18 -4.46 -10.63
N GLY A 65 -8.36 -3.87 -10.87
CA GLY A 65 -8.57 -2.43 -10.74
C GLY A 65 -8.25 -1.92 -9.33
N HIS A 66 -8.77 -2.60 -8.30
CA HIS A 66 -8.47 -2.28 -6.90
C HIS A 66 -6.99 -2.47 -6.56
N SER A 67 -6.35 -3.53 -7.06
CA SER A 67 -4.91 -3.76 -6.85
C SER A 67 -4.06 -2.63 -7.44
N LYS A 68 -4.42 -2.11 -8.63
CA LYS A 68 -3.75 -0.93 -9.21
C LYS A 68 -3.89 0.30 -8.31
N LEU A 69 -5.09 0.58 -7.81
CA LEU A 69 -5.32 1.72 -6.92
C LEU A 69 -4.53 1.59 -5.61
N ALA A 70 -4.43 0.38 -5.05
CA ALA A 70 -3.62 0.11 -3.88
C ALA A 70 -2.13 0.38 -4.12
N ILE A 71 -1.61 -0.05 -5.28
CA ILE A 71 -0.22 0.20 -5.70
C ILE A 71 0.03 1.69 -5.88
N GLU A 72 -0.89 2.45 -6.48
CA GLU A 72 -0.71 3.89 -6.63
C GLU A 72 -0.72 4.62 -5.28
N ALA A 73 -1.60 4.24 -4.35
CA ALA A 73 -1.58 4.76 -2.98
C ALA A 73 -0.26 4.45 -2.26
N GLN A 74 0.31 3.26 -2.50
CA GLN A 74 1.62 2.88 -1.95
C GLN A 74 2.78 3.62 -2.64
N LYS A 75 2.72 3.89 -3.95
CA LYS A 75 3.74 4.65 -4.67
C LYS A 75 3.79 6.11 -4.22
N GLU A 76 2.64 6.71 -3.91
CA GLU A 76 2.59 8.05 -3.35
C GLU A 76 3.34 8.11 -2.01
N TYR A 77 3.24 7.06 -1.20
CA TYR A 77 4.05 6.89 0.01
C TYR A 77 5.54 6.74 -0.32
N VAL A 78 5.92 5.80 -1.20
CA VAL A 78 7.34 5.54 -1.51
C VAL A 78 8.03 6.78 -2.07
N LYS A 79 7.43 7.48 -3.04
CA LYS A 79 8.01 8.72 -3.63
C LYS A 79 8.32 9.79 -2.57
N ARG A 80 7.50 9.90 -1.52
CA ARG A 80 7.72 10.88 -0.43
C ARG A 80 8.89 10.50 0.48
N HIS A 81 9.23 9.21 0.55
CA HIS A 81 10.30 8.70 1.41
C HIS A 81 11.60 8.32 0.67
N THR A 82 11.58 8.13 -0.66
CA THR A 82 12.80 7.88 -1.47
C THR A 82 13.42 9.11 -2.12
N LEU A 83 12.80 10.29 -2.06
CA LEU A 83 13.39 11.55 -2.57
C LEU A 83 14.42 12.22 -1.62
N LYS A 84 14.99 11.47 -0.67
CA LYS A 84 16.11 11.91 0.17
C LYS A 84 17.24 10.86 0.26
N GLY A 85 17.53 10.20 -0.86
CA GLY A 85 18.72 9.39 -1.04
C GLY A 85 19.78 10.16 -1.83
#